data_AF-K0Q6S8-F1
#
_entry.id   AF-K0Q6S8-F1
#
_cell.length_a   1.000
_cell.length_b   1.000
_cell.length_c   1.000
_cell.angle_alpha   90.00
_cell.angle_beta   90.00
_cell.angle_gamma   90.00
#
_symmetry.space_group_name_H-M   'P 1'
#
loop_
_entity.id
_entity.type
_entity.pdbx_description
1 polymer ?
#
loop_
_entity_poly.entity_id
_entity_poly.type
_entity_poly.pdbx_seq_one_letter_code
_entity_poly.pdbx_strand_id
1 'polypeptide(L)'
;MQRRALARSGLNSSGSGPGTMSRGELNTEDEAHSQLDATPEARINFVDEAEMYPVPGRFFRYNEERAQDPALAHTALFRKHGVGSVHGSLAFVIGRPFVASPLVGASSLARVKHNLAAVDPKLAEELLVGMQAIYRRYGPLSP
;
A
#
# COMPACT_ATOMS: atom_id res chain seq x y z
N MET A 1 -6.81 7.10 -13.16
CA MET A 1 -6.52 7.16 -11.72
C MET A 1 -7.27 8.31 -11.07
N GLN A 2 -7.86 8.12 -9.88
CA GLN A 2 -8.56 9.15 -9.11
C GLN A 2 -7.55 10.19 -8.57
N ARG A 3 -7.93 11.46 -8.55
CA ARG A 3 -7.14 12.56 -7.96
C ARG A 3 -7.71 12.94 -6.60
N ARG A 4 -6.84 13.25 -5.64
CA ARG A 4 -7.21 13.64 -4.28
C ARG A 4 -6.49 14.90 -3.86
N ALA A 5 -7.19 15.78 -3.16
CA ALA A 5 -6.61 17.03 -2.67
C ALA A 5 -5.45 16.74 -1.72
N LEU A 6 -4.32 17.42 -1.95
CA LEU A 6 -3.18 17.38 -1.05
C LEU A 6 -3.41 18.38 0.08
N ALA A 7 -4.10 17.92 1.11
CA ALA A 7 -4.50 18.73 2.26
C ALA A 7 -5.17 20.04 1.80
N ARG A 8 -4.66 21.20 2.25
CA ARG A 8 -5.20 22.55 1.94
C ARG A 8 -4.34 23.32 0.93
N SER A 9 -3.48 22.64 0.18
CA SER A 9 -2.51 23.28 -0.72
C SER A 9 -3.09 23.75 -2.06
N GLY A 10 -4.29 23.31 -2.42
CA GLY A 10 -4.84 23.49 -3.77
C GLY A 10 -4.24 22.54 -4.82
N LEU A 11 -3.24 21.72 -4.45
CA LEU A 11 -2.66 20.69 -5.31
C LEU A 11 -3.43 19.38 -5.20
N ASN A 12 -3.27 18.51 -6.20
CA ASN A 12 -3.85 17.17 -6.21
C ASN A 12 -2.78 16.09 -6.38
N SER A 13 -2.90 15.03 -5.60
CA SER A 13 -2.10 13.81 -5.71
C SER A 13 -2.87 12.72 -6.48
N SER A 14 -2.14 11.82 -7.13
CA SER A 14 -2.67 10.55 -7.59
C SER A 14 -3.14 9.69 -6.41
N GLY A 15 -4.16 8.86 -6.59
CA GLY A 15 -4.73 8.04 -5.51
C GLY A 15 -3.82 6.91 -4.99
N SER A 16 -2.65 6.70 -5.57
CA SER A 16 -1.52 5.91 -5.07
C SER A 16 -0.24 6.38 -5.77
N GLY A 17 0.93 6.05 -5.22
CA GLY A 17 2.22 6.28 -5.87
C GLY A 17 3.32 5.34 -5.36
N PRO A 18 4.47 5.30 -6.05
CA PRO A 18 5.56 4.40 -5.73
C PRO A 18 6.32 4.86 -4.46
N GLY A 19 6.62 3.89 -3.60
CA GLY A 19 7.66 4.03 -2.58
C GLY A 19 8.93 3.29 -3.02
N THR A 20 10.09 3.89 -2.80
CA THR A 20 11.35 3.47 -3.46
C THR A 20 12.43 2.97 -2.51
N MET A 21 12.12 2.88 -1.21
CA MET A 21 13.03 2.51 -0.11
C MET A 21 13.94 1.28 -0.35
N SER A 22 13.56 0.38 -1.27
CA SER A 22 14.28 -0.86 -1.58
C SER A 22 14.86 -0.93 -3.00
N ARG A 23 14.73 0.14 -3.80
CA ARG A 23 15.24 0.16 -5.17
C ARG A 23 16.76 0.13 -5.21
N GLY A 24 17.32 -0.63 -6.13
CA GLY A 24 18.77 -0.87 -6.22
C GLY A 24 19.28 -2.01 -5.33
N GLU A 25 18.44 -2.56 -4.45
CA GLU A 25 18.74 -3.73 -3.61
C GLU A 25 17.85 -4.93 -3.96
N LEU A 26 16.54 -4.71 -4.10
CA LEU A 26 15.56 -5.76 -4.41
C LEU A 26 15.19 -5.84 -5.91
N ASN A 27 15.75 -4.95 -6.72
CA ASN A 27 15.57 -4.88 -8.17
C ASN A 27 16.81 -4.28 -8.82
N THR A 28 16.97 -4.50 -10.12
CA THR A 28 18.04 -3.86 -10.89
C THR A 28 17.73 -2.38 -11.17
N GLU A 29 18.75 -1.62 -11.56
CA GLU A 29 18.58 -0.24 -12.04
C GLU A 29 17.58 -0.18 -13.21
N ASP A 30 17.71 -1.06 -14.20
CA ASP A 30 16.80 -1.15 -15.35
C ASP A 30 15.35 -1.42 -14.91
N GLU A 31 15.15 -2.29 -13.92
CA GLU A 31 13.82 -2.54 -13.36
C GLU A 31 13.28 -1.33 -12.60
N ALA A 32 14.13 -0.59 -11.88
CA ALA A 32 13.75 0.64 -11.19
C ALA A 32 13.33 1.74 -12.18
N HIS A 33 14.12 1.93 -13.24
CA HIS A 33 13.81 2.86 -14.33
C HIS A 33 12.52 2.49 -15.04
N SER A 34 12.34 1.21 -15.39
CA SER A 34 11.11 0.72 -16.02
C SER A 34 9.87 0.98 -15.17
N GLN A 35 9.99 0.96 -13.83
CA GLN A 35 8.88 1.32 -12.95
C GLN A 35 8.61 2.83 -12.92
N LEU A 36 9.64 3.67 -13.01
CA LEU A 36 9.51 5.13 -13.11
C LEU A 36 8.87 5.53 -14.45
N ASP A 37 9.32 4.92 -15.54
CA ASP A 37 8.80 5.17 -16.89
C ASP A 37 7.31 4.79 -17.03
N ALA A 38 6.84 3.84 -16.23
CA ALA A 38 5.42 3.47 -16.19
C ALA A 38 4.54 4.47 -15.41
N THR A 39 5.13 5.39 -14.62
CA THR A 39 4.35 6.32 -13.78
C THR A 39 3.49 7.31 -14.58
N PRO A 40 3.96 7.91 -15.69
CA PRO A 40 3.13 8.83 -16.47
C PRO A 40 1.96 8.11 -17.14
N GLU A 41 2.18 6.89 -17.67
CA GLU A 41 1.14 6.05 -18.27
C GLU A 41 0.04 5.72 -17.26
N ALA A 42 0.43 5.44 -16.01
CA ALA A 42 -0.49 5.20 -14.90
C ALA A 42 -1.17 6.49 -14.37
N ARG A 43 -0.79 7.67 -14.89
CA ARG A 43 -1.21 9.01 -14.42
C ARG A 43 -0.84 9.28 -12.96
N ILE A 44 0.26 8.70 -12.49
CA ILE A 44 0.89 9.00 -11.21
C ILE A 44 1.67 10.31 -11.35
N ASN A 45 1.61 11.17 -10.33
CA ASN A 45 2.25 12.50 -10.40
C ASN A 45 3.20 12.81 -9.23
N PHE A 46 3.59 11.79 -8.47
CA PHE A 46 4.56 11.94 -7.40
C PHE A 46 5.36 10.64 -7.23
N VAL A 47 6.54 10.75 -6.63
CA VAL A 47 7.41 9.64 -6.21
C VAL A 47 7.88 9.96 -4.79
N ASP A 48 7.85 8.97 -3.91
CA ASP A 48 8.39 9.08 -2.55
C ASP A 48 9.83 8.54 -2.53
N GLU A 49 10.78 9.39 -2.14
CA GLU A 49 12.22 9.12 -2.13
C GLU A 49 12.87 9.75 -0.88
N ALA A 50 14.05 9.27 -0.48
CA ALA A 50 14.86 9.87 0.57
C ALA A 50 16.36 9.71 0.30
N GLU A 51 17.17 10.67 0.77
CA GLU A 51 18.64 10.63 0.63
C GLU A 51 19.29 9.37 1.22
N MET A 52 18.69 8.81 2.28
CA MET A 52 19.20 7.60 2.94
C MET A 52 18.85 6.30 2.20
N TYR A 53 18.03 6.35 1.14
CA TYR A 53 17.65 5.15 0.40
C TYR A 53 18.80 4.67 -0.51
N PRO A 54 18.95 3.34 -0.68
CA PRO A 54 18.11 2.28 -0.13
C PRO A 54 18.40 1.97 1.35
N VAL A 55 17.36 1.57 2.10
CA VAL A 55 17.51 1.10 3.49
C VAL A 55 17.04 -0.35 3.58
N PRO A 56 17.86 -1.33 3.15
CA PRO A 56 17.51 -2.74 3.24
C PRO A 56 17.49 -3.20 4.70
N GLY A 57 16.56 -4.11 5.03
CA GLY A 57 16.64 -4.89 6.28
C GLY A 57 16.18 -4.21 7.57
N ARG A 58 15.71 -2.95 7.58
CA ARG A 58 15.08 -2.34 8.77
C ARG A 58 13.58 -2.66 8.90
N PHE A 59 13.17 -3.86 8.50
CA PHE A 59 11.80 -4.37 8.73
C PHE A 59 11.63 -5.00 10.10
N PHE A 60 12.48 -4.69 11.09
CA PHE A 60 12.42 -5.29 12.42
C PHE A 60 11.02 -5.25 13.04
N ARG A 61 10.28 -4.14 12.84
CA ARG A 61 8.89 -4.00 13.31
C ARG A 61 7.89 -4.95 12.63
N TYR A 62 8.19 -5.45 11.43
CA TYR A 62 7.32 -6.34 10.68
C TYR A 62 7.71 -7.81 10.80
N ASN A 63 8.95 -8.10 11.22
CA ASN A 63 9.44 -9.47 11.40
C ASN A 63 9.13 -10.05 12.79
N GLU A 64 8.59 -9.25 13.70
CA GLU A 64 8.09 -9.73 14.99
C GLU A 64 6.85 -10.62 14.79
N GLU A 65 6.76 -11.72 15.54
CA GLU A 65 5.61 -12.64 15.52
C GLU A 65 4.28 -11.90 15.75
N ARG A 66 4.29 -10.90 16.63
CA ARG A 66 3.15 -10.03 16.90
C ARG A 66 2.67 -9.22 15.69
N ALA A 67 3.52 -8.96 14.71
CA ALA A 67 3.17 -8.29 13.46
C ALA A 67 2.68 -9.28 12.37
N GLN A 68 3.09 -10.55 12.44
CA GLN A 68 2.72 -11.59 11.47
C GLN A 68 1.28 -12.07 11.66
N ASP A 69 0.87 -12.33 12.91
CA ASP A 69 -0.48 -12.79 13.25
C ASP A 69 -1.62 -11.93 12.68
N PRO A 70 -1.64 -10.59 12.88
CA PRO A 70 -2.68 -9.76 12.29
C PRO A 70 -2.63 -9.76 10.76
N ALA A 71 -1.44 -9.81 10.14
CA ALA A 71 -1.31 -9.85 8.68
C ALA A 71 -1.89 -11.15 8.09
N LEU A 72 -1.63 -12.29 8.74
CA LEU A 72 -2.21 -13.59 8.39
C LEU A 72 -3.72 -13.61 8.59
N ALA A 73 -4.22 -13.06 9.70
CA ALA A 73 -5.65 -12.98 9.97
C ALA A 73 -6.40 -12.15 8.91
N HIS A 74 -5.84 -10.99 8.51
CA HIS A 74 -6.41 -10.17 7.44
C HIS A 74 -6.37 -10.91 6.11
N THR A 75 -5.27 -11.59 5.79
CA THR A 75 -5.15 -12.39 4.55
C THR A 75 -6.20 -13.49 4.49
N ALA A 76 -6.42 -14.21 5.59
CA ALA A 76 -7.46 -15.24 5.67
C ALA A 76 -8.87 -14.64 5.50
N LEU A 77 -9.15 -13.50 6.14
CA LEU A 77 -10.40 -12.78 6.00
C LEU A 77 -10.64 -12.35 4.54
N PHE A 78 -9.69 -11.68 3.90
CA PHE A 78 -9.83 -11.25 2.51
C PHE A 78 -10.08 -12.45 1.58
N ARG A 79 -9.31 -13.54 1.75
CA ARG A 79 -9.47 -14.77 0.97
C ARG A 79 -10.87 -15.37 1.11
N LYS A 80 -11.44 -15.38 2.32
CA LYS A 80 -12.81 -15.88 2.57
C LYS A 80 -13.86 -15.10 1.77
N HIS A 81 -13.61 -13.83 1.47
CA HIS A 81 -14.49 -12.97 0.69
C HIS A 81 -14.08 -12.84 -0.79
N GLY A 82 -13.14 -13.66 -1.27
CA GLY A 82 -12.67 -13.61 -2.66
C GLY A 82 -11.84 -12.37 -3.00
N VAL A 83 -11.32 -11.66 -2.00
CA VAL A 83 -10.49 -10.46 -2.17
C VAL A 83 -9.01 -10.82 -1.96
N GLY A 84 -8.13 -10.35 -2.85
CA GLY A 84 -6.69 -10.49 -2.68
C GLY A 84 -6.16 -9.56 -1.58
N SER A 85 -5.23 -10.02 -0.75
CA SER A 85 -4.76 -9.26 0.43
C SER A 85 -4.21 -7.87 0.10
N VAL A 86 -3.49 -7.75 -1.03
CA VAL A 86 -2.96 -6.46 -1.50
C VAL A 86 -4.10 -5.49 -1.82
N HIS A 87 -5.03 -5.93 -2.67
CA HIS A 87 -6.18 -5.12 -3.06
C HIS A 87 -7.09 -4.79 -1.86
N GLY A 88 -7.35 -5.73 -0.96
CA GLY A 88 -8.16 -5.50 0.24
C GLY A 88 -7.53 -4.47 1.18
N SER A 89 -6.22 -4.60 1.41
CA SER A 89 -5.46 -3.65 2.24
C SER A 89 -5.43 -2.25 1.61
N LEU A 90 -5.13 -2.16 0.32
CA LEU A 90 -5.10 -0.89 -0.40
C LEU A 90 -6.49 -0.24 -0.45
N ALA A 91 -7.54 -1.00 -0.74
CA ALA A 91 -8.92 -0.52 -0.73
C ALA A 91 -9.33 0.06 0.63
N PHE A 92 -8.95 -0.59 1.73
CA PHE A 92 -9.22 -0.08 3.07
C PHE A 92 -8.56 1.28 3.31
N VAL A 93 -7.27 1.39 3.00
CA VAL A 93 -6.46 2.61 3.20
C VAL A 93 -6.96 3.75 2.31
N ILE A 94 -7.15 3.49 1.02
CA ILE A 94 -7.69 4.44 0.04
C ILE A 94 -9.10 4.89 0.43
N GLY A 95 -9.92 4.01 1.01
CA GLY A 95 -11.27 4.36 1.46
C GLY A 95 -11.33 5.31 2.67
N ARG A 96 -10.20 5.65 3.31
CA ARG A 96 -10.21 6.58 4.46
C ARG A 96 -10.24 8.04 3.98
N PRO A 97 -11.10 8.90 4.57
CA PRO A 97 -11.27 10.29 4.10
C PRO A 97 -10.03 11.17 4.33
N PHE A 98 -9.18 10.80 5.29
CA PHE A 98 -7.94 11.53 5.61
C PHE A 98 -6.72 11.03 4.83
N VAL A 99 -6.87 10.04 3.95
CA VAL A 99 -5.78 9.50 3.13
C VAL A 99 -5.82 10.12 1.75
N ALA A 100 -4.81 10.94 1.45
CA ALA A 100 -4.62 11.54 0.12
C ALA A 100 -4.07 10.50 -0.87
N SER A 101 -3.01 9.77 -0.49
CA SER A 101 -2.43 8.71 -1.32
C SER A 101 -1.59 7.76 -0.47
N PRO A 102 -1.78 6.43 -0.55
CA PRO A 102 -0.81 5.48 -0.02
C PRO A 102 0.44 5.41 -0.89
N LEU A 103 1.55 5.05 -0.26
CA LEU A 103 2.80 4.68 -0.90
C LEU A 103 2.83 3.16 -1.06
N VAL A 104 3.13 2.68 -2.26
CA VAL A 104 3.15 1.24 -2.54
C VAL A 104 4.51 0.83 -3.08
N GLY A 105 5.19 -0.06 -2.36
CA GLY A 105 6.44 -0.66 -2.80
C GLY A 105 6.20 -1.80 -3.80
N ALA A 106 7.05 -1.87 -4.82
CA ALA A 106 7.06 -2.96 -5.79
C ALA A 106 8.50 -3.21 -6.27
N SER A 107 8.87 -4.49 -6.38
CA SER A 107 10.17 -4.90 -6.91
C SER A 107 10.15 -5.15 -8.42
N SER A 108 8.97 -5.17 -9.06
CA SER A 108 8.84 -5.40 -10.51
C SER A 108 7.68 -4.62 -11.09
N LEU A 109 7.73 -4.37 -12.41
CA LEU A 109 6.64 -3.70 -13.13
C LEU A 109 5.31 -4.46 -13.04
N ALA A 110 5.35 -5.80 -13.03
CA ALA A 110 4.14 -6.61 -12.85
C ALA A 110 3.48 -6.36 -11.48
N ARG A 111 4.29 -6.21 -10.41
CA ARG A 111 3.78 -5.86 -9.08
C ARG A 111 3.25 -4.44 -9.03
N VAL A 112 3.89 -3.48 -9.72
CA VAL A 112 3.33 -2.13 -9.89
C VAL A 112 1.95 -2.21 -10.52
N LYS A 113 1.81 -2.87 -11.67
CA LYS A 113 0.52 -3.02 -12.36
C LYS A 113 -0.53 -3.72 -11.48
N HIS A 114 -0.15 -4.77 -10.76
CA HIS A 114 -1.03 -5.44 -9.80
C HIS A 114 -1.50 -4.49 -8.70
N ASN A 115 -0.60 -3.75 -8.06
CA ASN A 115 -0.94 -2.81 -6.99
C ASN A 115 -1.85 -1.69 -7.48
N LEU A 116 -1.60 -1.15 -8.67
CA LEU A 116 -2.40 -0.07 -9.26
C LEU A 116 -3.78 -0.53 -9.74
N ALA A 117 -3.98 -1.83 -9.93
CA ALA A 117 -5.29 -2.43 -10.18
C ALA A 117 -6.17 -2.47 -8.91
N ALA A 118 -5.68 -2.00 -7.76
CA ALA A 118 -6.51 -1.67 -6.60
C ALA A 118 -7.43 -0.49 -6.92
N VAL A 119 -8.50 -0.74 -7.68
CA VAL A 119 -9.46 0.28 -8.12
C VAL A 119 -10.60 0.37 -7.13
N ASP A 120 -10.60 1.44 -6.32
CA ASP A 120 -11.68 1.95 -5.43
C ASP A 120 -12.88 1.00 -5.17
N PRO A 121 -12.69 -0.23 -4.68
CA PRO A 121 -13.81 -1.07 -4.33
C PRO A 121 -14.22 -0.66 -2.94
N LYS A 122 -15.46 -0.21 -2.77
CA LYS A 122 -16.05 -0.16 -1.43
C LYS A 122 -16.00 -1.57 -0.87
N LEU A 123 -15.15 -1.77 0.14
CA LEU A 123 -15.13 -3.03 0.87
C LEU A 123 -16.52 -3.27 1.45
N ALA A 124 -17.00 -4.50 1.32
CA ALA A 124 -18.27 -4.90 1.90
C ALA A 124 -18.26 -4.66 3.42
N GLU A 125 -19.42 -4.37 4.00
CA GLU A 125 -19.54 -4.07 5.43
C GLU A 125 -19.02 -5.21 6.29
N GLU A 126 -19.27 -6.46 5.87
CA GLU A 126 -18.80 -7.66 6.56
C GLU A 126 -17.27 -7.73 6.62
N LEU A 127 -16.59 -7.26 5.57
CA LEU A 127 -15.12 -7.16 5.57
C LEU A 127 -14.64 -6.10 6.55
N LEU A 128 -15.29 -4.93 6.59
CA LEU A 128 -14.93 -3.87 7.53
C LEU A 128 -15.13 -4.31 8.99
N VAL A 129 -16.25 -4.99 9.28
CA VAL A 129 -16.54 -5.59 10.60
C VAL A 129 -15.48 -6.63 10.97
N GLY A 130 -15.12 -7.52 10.04
CA GLY A 130 -14.07 -8.52 10.25
C GLY A 130 -12.70 -7.90 10.53
N MET A 131 -12.31 -6.88 9.76
CA MET A 131 -11.07 -6.13 9.99
C MET A 131 -11.06 -5.45 11.36
N GLN A 132 -12.18 -4.85 11.78
CA GLN A 132 -12.32 -4.25 13.09
C GLN A 132 -12.19 -5.28 14.22
N ALA A 133 -12.72 -6.49 14.05
CA ALA A 133 -12.56 -7.58 15.02
C ALA A 133 -11.10 -8.03 15.14
N ILE A 134 -10.38 -8.14 14.02
CA ILE A 134 -8.94 -8.44 14.02
C ILE A 134 -8.17 -7.31 14.73
N TYR A 135 -8.49 -6.04 14.43
CA TYR A 135 -7.88 -4.89 15.11
C TYR A 135 -8.13 -4.91 16.62
N ARG A 136 -9.34 -5.25 17.10
CA ARG A 136 -9.61 -5.37 18.54
C ARG A 136 -8.81 -6.50 19.20
N ARG A 137 -8.48 -7.56 18.46
CA ARG A 137 -7.72 -8.71 18.97
C ARG A 137 -6.22 -8.44 19.03
N TYR A 138 -5.65 -7.81 18.01
CA TYR A 138 -4.19 -7.68 17.83
C TYR A 138 -3.67 -6.25 17.95
N GLY A 139 -4.57 -5.26 17.93
CA GLY A 139 -4.22 -3.86 18.05
C GLY A 139 -3.44 -3.59 19.34
N PRO A 140 -2.72 -2.46 19.40
CA PRO A 140 -2.11 -2.05 20.65
C PRO A 140 -3.19 -2.04 21.73
N LEU A 141 -2.91 -2.67 22.87
CA LEU A 141 -3.66 -2.43 24.08
C LEU A 141 -3.38 -0.98 24.44
N SER A 142 -4.18 -0.05 23.92
CA SER A 142 -4.18 1.28 24.49
C SER A 142 -4.60 1.16 25.95
N PRO A 143 -3.97 1.87 26.89
CA PRO A 143 -4.55 2.09 28.21
C PRO A 143 -5.91 2.79 28.10
#